data_AF-A0A957F8Q1-F1
#
_entry.id   AF-A0A957F8Q1-F1
#
_cell.length_a   1.000
_cell.length_b   1.000
_cell.length_c   1.000
_cell.angle_alpha   90.00
_cell.angle_beta   90.00
_cell.angle_gamma   90.00
#
_symmetry.space_group_name_H-M   'P 1'
#
loop_
_entity.id
_entity.type
_entity.pdbx_description
1 polymer ?
#
loop_
_entity_poly.entity_id
_entity_poly.type
_entity_poly.pdbx_seq_one_letter_code
_entity_poly.pdbx_strand_id
1 'polypeptide(L)'
;MNEERRQVLELLANGKIKADEAARLLDALGKGETAVAGIPPVPPVVPVAPRPPAPPRVPRVPRMPQMPRMPHLAHGHDPRRITPGYAEALAKAGLDDLSQDALWQLQIHHVTADYVRRLLAAMPEATVDDIVQLAIHHVQPDYVAQFHKLGFTELTIDDIVQFGIHHIRPEIVTQFLQMGFKGLTVDDIVQLGIHHIRPDYVAEFQRMGFNDMSIDDIVQLGIHRIRPQVVHELRQLGVEMTIDDVVEVGMHGISPAFVQALREMGYADLAIDTIVDMGIHGVTADYVKQMQALGLPDLSPEHLVDMRIHGVTPALAEAAVAHGFADLTAERLVDMAIHGVTADYVKQLQALGLPHLTAEQVVDLKIQGMTPDFGQEMAALGFTDLTAALLEDMAVQGVTVAFASKMKQARPELTAAELVAMYEEGEA
;
A
#
# COMPACT_ATOMS: atom_id res chain seq x y z
N MET A 1 13.17 19.19 -16.84
CA MET A 1 14.16 19.31 -15.75
C MET A 1 13.45 18.85 -14.50
N ASN A 2 13.96 17.84 -13.79
CA ASN A 2 13.33 17.36 -12.55
C ASN A 2 13.43 18.44 -11.44
N GLU A 3 12.44 18.49 -10.55
CA GLU A 3 12.27 19.53 -9.52
C GLU A 3 13.49 19.60 -8.57
N GLU A 4 14.07 18.46 -8.23
CA GLU A 4 15.27 18.36 -7.38
C GLU A 4 16.49 19.02 -8.04
N ARG A 5 16.64 18.88 -9.36
CA ARG A 5 17.72 19.49 -10.14
C ARG A 5 17.58 21.01 -10.18
N ARG A 6 16.34 21.51 -10.18
CA ARG A 6 16.01 22.94 -10.12
C ARG A 6 16.38 23.54 -8.76
N GLN A 7 16.07 22.84 -7.67
CA GLN A 7 16.40 23.25 -6.31
C GLN A 7 17.92 23.34 -6.07
N VAL A 8 18.71 22.38 -6.58
CA VAL A 8 20.18 22.43 -6.46
C VAL A 8 20.77 23.64 -7.18
N LEU A 9 20.26 24.00 -8.37
CA LEU A 9 20.70 25.21 -9.07
C LEU A 9 20.28 26.50 -8.37
N GLU A 10 19.12 26.51 -7.73
CA GLU A 10 18.63 27.65 -6.95
C GLU A 10 19.45 27.86 -5.67
N LEU A 11 19.87 26.79 -4.99
CA LEU A 11 20.81 26.86 -3.87
C LEU A 11 22.18 27.40 -4.29
N LEU A 12 22.67 27.01 -5.48
CA LEU A 12 23.92 27.53 -6.04
C LEU A 12 23.79 29.02 -6.42
N ALA A 13 22.69 29.42 -7.08
CA ALA A 13 22.43 30.80 -7.47
C ALA A 13 22.30 31.74 -6.26
N ASN A 14 21.76 31.24 -5.15
CA ASN A 14 21.62 31.97 -3.90
C ASN A 14 22.88 31.89 -3.01
N GLY A 15 23.97 31.26 -3.47
CA GLY A 15 25.23 31.15 -2.73
C GLY A 15 25.17 30.29 -1.47
N LYS A 16 24.12 29.47 -1.31
CA LYS A 16 23.93 28.59 -0.15
C LYS A 16 24.82 27.33 -0.21
N ILE A 17 25.29 26.97 -1.40
CA ILE A 17 26.23 25.87 -1.64
C ILE A 17 27.31 26.32 -2.62
N LYS A 18 28.48 25.69 -2.56
CA LYS A 18 29.58 25.96 -3.49
C LYS A 18 29.40 25.19 -4.81
N ALA A 19 30.13 25.61 -5.85
CA ALA A 19 30.03 25.00 -7.18
C ALA A 19 30.43 23.50 -7.19
N ASP A 20 31.38 23.11 -6.35
CA ASP A 20 31.81 21.72 -6.18
C ASP A 20 30.78 20.86 -5.43
N GLU A 21 30.07 21.43 -4.46
CA GLU A 21 28.94 20.78 -3.78
C GLU A 21 27.74 20.61 -4.71
N ALA A 22 27.40 21.65 -5.48
CA ALA A 22 26.35 21.58 -6.49
C ALA A 22 26.66 20.51 -7.55
N ALA A 23 27.92 20.38 -7.98
CA ALA A 23 28.34 19.35 -8.93
C ALA A 23 28.15 17.93 -8.38
N ARG A 24 28.47 17.69 -7.10
CA ARG A 24 28.27 16.39 -6.43
C ARG A 24 26.79 16.04 -6.28
N LEU A 25 25.95 17.02 -5.93
CA LEU A 25 24.50 16.82 -5.81
C LEU A 25 23.85 16.53 -7.17
N LEU A 26 24.26 17.25 -8.23
CA LEU A 26 23.76 17.00 -9.58
C LEU A 26 24.23 15.66 -10.16
N ASP A 27 25.44 15.20 -9.81
CA ASP A 27 25.95 13.88 -10.17
C ASP A 27 25.19 12.76 -9.42
N ALA A 28 24.90 12.96 -8.13
CA ALA A 28 24.07 12.04 -7.34
C ALA A 28 22.64 11.92 -7.89
N LEU A 29 22.04 13.03 -8.32
CA LEU A 29 20.72 13.04 -8.99
C LEU A 29 20.77 12.32 -10.36
N GLY A 30 21.89 12.39 -11.09
CA GLY A 30 22.07 11.63 -12.34
C GLY A 30 22.29 10.13 -12.13
N LYS A 31 22.85 9.74 -10.99
CA LYS A 31 23.06 8.33 -10.61
C LYS A 31 21.78 7.62 -10.17
N GLY A 32 20.72 8.37 -9.84
CA GLY A 32 19.37 7.84 -9.61
C GLY A 32 18.59 7.50 -10.89
N GLU A 33 18.99 8.02 -12.06
CA GLU A 33 18.28 7.81 -13.33
C GLU A 33 18.88 6.66 -14.18
N THR A 34 19.88 5.93 -13.67
CA THR A 34 20.48 4.77 -14.37
C THR A 34 20.58 3.49 -13.52
N ALA A 35 19.70 3.33 -12.53
CA ALA A 35 19.40 2.02 -11.95
C ALA A 35 18.12 1.45 -12.59
N VAL A 36 18.22 0.97 -13.83
CA VAL A 36 17.20 0.07 -14.37
C VAL A 36 17.34 -1.23 -13.60
N ALA A 37 16.36 -1.52 -12.75
CA ALA A 37 16.19 -2.85 -12.16
C ALA A 37 16.29 -3.89 -13.28
N GLY A 38 17.26 -4.81 -13.16
CA GLY A 38 17.36 -5.95 -14.04
C GLY A 38 16.04 -6.71 -14.04
N ILE A 39 15.52 -7.00 -15.22
CA ILE A 39 14.36 -7.88 -15.40
C ILE A 39 14.69 -9.20 -14.70
N PRO A 40 13.90 -9.68 -13.72
CA PRO A 40 14.12 -10.99 -13.13
C PRO A 40 14.03 -12.06 -14.23
N PRO A 41 14.83 -13.14 -14.18
CA PRO A 41 14.77 -14.20 -15.19
C PRO A 41 13.34 -14.75 -15.26
N VAL A 42 12.82 -14.83 -16.48
CA VAL A 42 11.50 -15.41 -16.77
C VAL A 42 11.50 -16.86 -16.26
N PRO A 43 10.53 -17.29 -15.44
CA PRO A 43 10.43 -18.68 -15.02
C PRO A 43 10.27 -19.59 -16.26
N PRO A 44 10.76 -20.84 -16.22
CA PRO A 44 10.65 -21.75 -17.34
C PRO A 44 9.19 -21.92 -17.76
N VAL A 45 8.92 -21.70 -19.05
CA VAL A 45 7.59 -21.87 -19.66
C VAL A 45 7.20 -23.34 -19.54
N VAL A 46 6.16 -23.62 -18.77
CA VAL A 46 5.51 -24.93 -18.74
C VAL A 46 4.96 -25.21 -20.15
N PRO A 47 5.25 -26.36 -20.79
CA PRO A 47 4.78 -26.63 -22.14
C PRO A 47 3.24 -26.61 -22.19
N VAL A 48 2.70 -25.62 -22.89
CA VAL A 48 1.27 -25.49 -23.18
C VAL A 48 0.87 -26.61 -24.14
N ALA A 49 -0.15 -27.37 -23.79
CA ALA A 49 -0.71 -28.42 -24.63
C ALA A 49 -1.07 -27.88 -26.05
N PRO A 50 -0.87 -28.67 -27.11
CA PRO A 50 -1.15 -28.22 -28.47
C PRO A 50 -2.62 -27.82 -28.62
N ARG A 51 -2.84 -26.65 -29.22
CA ARG A 51 -4.19 -26.14 -29.51
C ARG A 51 -4.95 -27.14 -30.39
N PRO A 52 -6.23 -27.41 -30.11
CA PRO A 52 -7.06 -28.23 -31.00
C PRO A 52 -7.18 -27.58 -32.39
N PRO A 53 -7.32 -28.38 -33.47
CA PRO A 53 -7.40 -27.87 -34.83
C PRO A 53 -8.63 -26.97 -35.02
N ALA A 54 -8.44 -25.89 -35.77
CA ALA A 54 -9.51 -24.94 -36.08
C ALA A 54 -10.65 -25.62 -36.85
N PRO A 55 -11.92 -25.25 -36.58
CA PRO A 55 -13.05 -25.77 -37.34
C PRO A 55 -12.99 -25.34 -38.82
N PRO A 56 -13.57 -26.13 -39.74
CA PRO A 56 -13.53 -25.85 -41.16
C PRO A 56 -14.21 -24.51 -41.49
N ARG A 57 -13.58 -23.74 -42.40
CA ARG A 57 -14.11 -22.45 -42.87
C ARG A 57 -15.45 -22.67 -43.58
N VAL A 58 -16.46 -21.93 -43.14
CA VAL A 58 -17.74 -21.81 -43.86
C VAL A 58 -17.52 -21.25 -45.28
N PRO A 59 -18.22 -21.76 -46.31
CA PRO A 59 -18.10 -21.26 -47.68
C PRO A 59 -18.50 -19.79 -47.78
N ARG A 60 -17.70 -18.99 -48.49
CA ARG A 60 -18.05 -17.60 -48.81
C ARG A 60 -19.29 -17.58 -49.71
N VAL A 61 -20.29 -16.79 -49.31
CA VAL A 61 -21.47 -16.48 -50.13
C VAL A 61 -21.03 -15.76 -51.42
N PRO A 62 -21.60 -16.08 -52.60
CA PRO A 62 -21.26 -15.42 -53.85
C PRO A 62 -21.59 -13.91 -53.79
N ARG A 63 -20.66 -13.10 -54.30
CA ARG A 63 -20.80 -11.64 -54.37
C ARG A 63 -21.90 -11.30 -55.37
N MET A 64 -22.97 -10.61 -54.92
CA MET A 64 -24.04 -10.14 -55.80
C MET A 64 -23.52 -9.16 -56.88
N PRO A 65 -24.17 -9.07 -58.04
CA PRO A 65 -23.82 -8.09 -59.07
C PRO A 65 -23.97 -6.66 -58.53
N GLN A 66 -23.01 -5.80 -58.85
CA GLN A 66 -23.11 -4.38 -58.50
C GLN A 66 -24.27 -3.73 -59.27
N MET A 67 -25.23 -3.15 -58.55
CA MET A 67 -26.26 -2.31 -59.15
C MET A 67 -25.63 -1.05 -59.76
N PRO A 68 -26.20 -0.51 -60.85
CA PRO A 68 -25.72 0.75 -61.42
C PRO A 68 -25.89 1.88 -60.40
N ARG A 69 -24.84 2.71 -60.27
CA ARG A 69 -24.86 3.91 -59.43
C ARG A 69 -26.00 4.83 -59.87
N MET A 70 -27.01 4.96 -59.01
CA MET A 70 -27.97 6.06 -59.08
C MET A 70 -27.23 7.39 -58.94
N PRO A 71 -27.68 8.47 -59.60
CA PRO A 71 -27.11 9.79 -59.39
C PRO A 71 -27.30 10.17 -57.91
N HIS A 72 -26.21 10.61 -57.29
CA HIS A 72 -26.20 11.10 -55.93
C HIS A 72 -27.18 12.27 -55.80
N LEU A 73 -28.35 12.03 -55.21
CA LEU A 73 -29.08 13.09 -54.53
C LEU A 73 -28.22 13.48 -53.31
N ALA A 74 -27.47 14.57 -53.46
CA ALA A 74 -26.81 15.22 -52.36
C ALA A 74 -27.90 15.68 -51.37
N HIS A 75 -28.07 14.97 -50.27
CA HIS A 75 -28.67 15.52 -49.06
C HIS A 75 -27.52 15.76 -48.09
N GLY A 76 -26.86 16.90 -48.27
CA GLY A 76 -25.89 17.41 -47.33
C GLY A 76 -26.61 17.89 -46.08
N HIS A 77 -26.55 17.11 -45.01
CA HIS A 77 -26.54 17.72 -43.69
C HIS A 77 -25.13 18.26 -43.48
N ASP A 78 -24.91 19.51 -43.86
CA ASP A 78 -23.77 20.26 -43.34
C ASP A 78 -24.05 20.44 -41.84
N PRO A 79 -23.23 19.86 -40.94
CA PRO A 79 -23.39 20.06 -39.52
C PRO A 79 -23.46 21.55 -39.19
N ARG A 80 -22.77 22.42 -39.97
CA ARG A 80 -22.66 23.90 -39.90
C ARG A 80 -23.91 24.68 -40.28
N ARG A 81 -24.93 24.02 -40.82
CA ARG A 81 -26.15 24.71 -41.25
C ARG A 81 -27.21 24.65 -40.15
N ILE A 82 -27.24 25.67 -39.31
CA ILE A 82 -28.35 25.93 -38.39
C ILE A 82 -29.60 26.23 -39.23
N THR A 83 -30.66 25.45 -39.06
CA THR A 83 -31.91 25.68 -39.78
C THR A 83 -32.78 26.69 -39.03
N PRO A 84 -33.50 27.59 -39.72
CA PRO A 84 -34.46 28.49 -39.05
C PRO A 84 -35.49 27.74 -38.19
N GLY A 85 -35.91 26.54 -38.62
CA GLY A 85 -36.85 25.71 -37.85
C GLY A 85 -36.26 25.17 -36.55
N TYR A 86 -34.95 24.90 -36.48
CA TYR A 86 -34.29 24.52 -35.24
C TYR A 86 -34.25 25.68 -34.24
N ALA A 87 -33.86 26.88 -34.70
CA ALA A 87 -33.88 28.08 -33.87
C ALA A 87 -35.30 28.42 -33.36
N GLU A 88 -36.32 28.34 -34.22
CA GLU A 88 -37.72 28.55 -33.83
C GLU A 88 -38.22 27.50 -32.81
N ALA A 89 -37.76 26.24 -32.94
CA ALA A 89 -38.11 25.19 -31.99
C ALA A 89 -37.48 25.43 -30.61
N LEU A 90 -36.23 25.90 -30.53
CA LEU A 90 -35.57 26.27 -29.29
C LEU A 90 -36.22 27.49 -28.62
N ALA A 91 -36.58 28.51 -29.40
CA ALA A 91 -37.36 29.66 -28.92
C ALA A 91 -38.68 29.22 -28.26
N LYS A 92 -39.46 28.37 -28.93
CA LYS A 92 -40.69 27.79 -28.35
C LYS A 92 -40.45 26.92 -27.10
N ALA A 93 -39.25 26.40 -26.93
CA ALA A 93 -38.86 25.63 -25.75
C ALA A 93 -38.40 26.51 -24.57
N GLY A 94 -38.28 27.82 -24.78
CA GLY A 94 -37.88 28.80 -23.75
C GLY A 94 -36.48 29.39 -23.92
N LEU A 95 -35.76 29.06 -24.99
CA LEU A 95 -34.46 29.67 -25.32
C LEU A 95 -34.61 30.65 -26.48
N ASP A 96 -34.92 31.89 -26.14
CA ASP A 96 -35.02 33.00 -27.09
C ASP A 96 -33.68 33.76 -27.23
N ASP A 97 -33.59 34.65 -28.23
CA ASP A 97 -32.44 35.56 -28.45
C ASP A 97 -31.05 34.89 -28.52
N LEU A 98 -30.99 33.69 -29.10
CA LEU A 98 -29.75 32.93 -29.21
C LEU A 98 -28.81 33.46 -30.30
N SER A 99 -27.53 33.61 -29.96
CA SER A 99 -26.47 33.90 -30.94
C SER A 99 -26.26 32.72 -31.90
N GLN A 100 -25.60 32.97 -33.04
CA GLN A 100 -25.22 31.90 -33.97
C GLN A 100 -24.30 30.87 -33.31
N ASP A 101 -23.41 31.32 -32.43
CA ASP A 101 -22.50 30.44 -31.68
C ASP A 101 -23.24 29.58 -30.65
N ALA A 102 -24.24 30.14 -29.95
CA ALA A 102 -25.08 29.39 -29.02
C ALA A 102 -25.89 28.30 -29.73
N LEU A 103 -26.54 28.66 -30.86
CA LEU A 103 -27.27 27.70 -31.71
C LEU A 103 -26.34 26.59 -32.24
N TRP A 104 -25.10 26.97 -32.59
CA TRP A 104 -24.07 26.04 -33.01
C TRP A 104 -23.72 25.02 -31.92
N GLN A 105 -23.38 25.50 -30.72
CA GLN A 105 -23.01 24.66 -29.57
C GLN A 105 -24.13 23.66 -29.23
N LEU A 106 -25.37 24.14 -29.12
CA LEU A 106 -26.53 23.28 -28.87
C LEU A 106 -26.67 22.19 -29.95
N GLN A 107 -26.52 22.56 -31.23
CA GLN A 107 -26.69 21.62 -32.34
C GLN A 107 -25.60 20.54 -32.38
N ILE A 108 -24.32 20.90 -32.19
CA ILE A 108 -23.21 19.92 -32.23
C ILE A 108 -23.23 18.97 -31.04
N HIS A 109 -23.81 19.39 -29.92
CA HIS A 109 -24.03 18.55 -28.74
C HIS A 109 -25.40 17.86 -28.74
N HIS A 110 -26.08 17.85 -29.89
CA HIS A 110 -27.33 17.14 -30.13
C HIS A 110 -28.47 17.54 -29.18
N VAL A 111 -28.45 18.79 -28.69
CA VAL A 111 -29.53 19.32 -27.86
C VAL A 111 -30.78 19.51 -28.72
N THR A 112 -31.93 19.11 -28.18
CA THR A 112 -33.22 19.24 -28.86
C THR A 112 -34.13 20.22 -28.13
N ALA A 113 -35.10 20.80 -28.82
CA ALA A 113 -36.13 21.63 -28.18
C ALA A 113 -36.90 20.88 -27.07
N ASP A 114 -37.12 19.56 -27.22
CA ASP A 114 -37.75 18.76 -26.17
C ASP A 114 -36.83 18.61 -24.94
N TYR A 115 -35.54 18.38 -25.16
CA TYR A 115 -34.54 18.35 -24.08
C TYR A 115 -34.53 19.67 -23.30
N VAL A 116 -34.44 20.80 -24.01
CA VAL A 116 -34.45 22.15 -23.42
C VAL A 116 -35.71 22.39 -22.61
N ARG A 117 -36.88 22.14 -23.20
CA ARG A 117 -38.18 22.35 -22.53
C ARG A 117 -38.29 21.56 -21.23
N ARG A 118 -37.86 20.29 -21.23
CA ARG A 118 -37.90 19.45 -20.01
C ARG A 118 -36.87 19.88 -18.99
N LEU A 119 -35.68 20.30 -19.45
CA LEU A 119 -34.62 20.75 -18.55
C LEU A 119 -35.00 22.06 -17.87
N LEU A 120 -35.49 23.05 -18.62
CA LEU A 120 -35.97 24.32 -18.07
C LEU A 120 -37.18 24.15 -17.15
N ALA A 121 -37.98 23.09 -17.31
CA ALA A 121 -39.04 22.77 -16.35
C ALA A 121 -38.51 22.31 -14.98
N ALA A 122 -37.32 21.71 -14.94
CA ALA A 122 -36.65 21.29 -13.70
C ALA A 122 -35.66 22.35 -13.19
N MET A 123 -35.05 23.12 -14.09
CA MET A 123 -34.03 24.14 -13.85
C MET A 123 -34.33 25.41 -14.66
N PRO A 124 -35.26 26.27 -14.19
CA PRO A 124 -35.73 27.42 -14.96
C PRO A 124 -34.64 28.43 -15.33
N GLU A 125 -33.57 28.51 -14.53
CA GLU A 125 -32.48 29.46 -14.68
C GLU A 125 -31.27 28.90 -15.46
N ALA A 126 -31.37 27.68 -16.02
CA ALA A 126 -30.24 27.07 -16.73
C ALA A 126 -29.85 27.86 -17.99
N THR A 127 -28.58 28.21 -18.10
CA THR A 127 -28.02 28.93 -19.25
C THR A 127 -27.76 27.99 -20.43
N VAL A 128 -27.47 28.55 -21.62
CA VAL A 128 -27.06 27.74 -22.79
C VAL A 128 -25.83 26.89 -22.48
N ASP A 129 -24.85 27.46 -21.77
CA ASP A 129 -23.61 26.76 -21.41
C ASP A 129 -23.91 25.58 -20.47
N ASP A 130 -24.79 25.78 -19.49
CA ASP A 130 -25.24 24.71 -18.57
C ASP A 130 -25.95 23.58 -19.33
N ILE A 131 -26.86 23.91 -20.24
CA ILE A 131 -27.60 22.95 -21.07
C ILE A 131 -26.64 22.13 -21.93
N VAL A 132 -25.64 22.80 -22.52
CA VAL A 132 -24.59 22.15 -23.31
C VAL A 132 -23.73 21.24 -22.45
N GLN A 133 -23.29 21.71 -21.27
CA GLN A 133 -22.47 20.93 -20.33
C GLN A 133 -23.20 19.63 -19.94
N LEU A 134 -24.47 19.72 -19.54
CA LEU A 134 -25.30 18.55 -19.22
C LEU A 134 -25.44 17.59 -20.40
N ALA A 135 -25.63 18.12 -21.62
CA ALA A 135 -25.78 17.31 -22.82
C ALA A 135 -24.47 16.57 -23.19
N ILE A 136 -23.32 17.22 -23.04
CA ILE A 136 -21.99 16.60 -23.23
C ILE A 136 -21.82 15.40 -22.30
N HIS A 137 -22.27 15.52 -21.05
CA HIS A 137 -22.21 14.45 -20.06
C HIS A 137 -23.42 13.49 -20.10
N HIS A 138 -24.24 13.58 -21.16
CA HIS A 138 -25.40 12.71 -21.41
C HIS A 138 -26.45 12.69 -20.29
N VAL A 139 -26.51 13.75 -19.48
CA VAL A 139 -27.52 13.89 -18.42
C VAL A 139 -28.89 14.06 -19.04
N GLN A 140 -29.90 13.33 -18.56
CA GLN A 140 -31.27 13.45 -19.05
C GLN A 140 -32.06 14.46 -18.20
N PRO A 141 -32.99 15.26 -18.77
CA PRO A 141 -33.78 16.20 -17.99
C PRO A 141 -34.62 15.55 -16.87
N ASP A 142 -35.16 14.35 -17.15
CA ASP A 142 -35.94 13.58 -16.16
C ASP A 142 -35.07 13.14 -14.97
N TYR A 143 -33.75 13.03 -15.15
CA TYR A 143 -32.78 12.66 -14.10
C TYR A 143 -32.70 13.75 -13.02
N VAL A 144 -32.60 15.02 -13.43
CA VAL A 144 -32.59 16.17 -12.49
C VAL A 144 -33.89 16.23 -11.70
N ALA A 145 -35.02 16.11 -12.39
CA ALA A 145 -36.34 16.11 -11.76
C ALA A 145 -36.53 14.95 -10.75
N GLN A 146 -35.89 13.81 -10.97
CA GLN A 146 -35.92 12.67 -10.03
C GLN A 146 -35.16 12.99 -8.74
N PHE A 147 -33.99 13.62 -8.79
CA PHE A 147 -33.26 14.04 -7.59
C PHE A 147 -33.99 15.12 -6.79
N HIS A 148 -34.64 16.07 -7.47
CA HIS A 148 -35.47 17.08 -6.78
C HIS A 148 -36.60 16.42 -5.98
N LYS A 149 -37.23 15.35 -6.51
CA LYS A 149 -38.26 14.58 -5.78
C LYS A 149 -37.72 13.82 -4.56
N LEU A 150 -36.42 13.53 -4.54
CA LEU A 150 -35.74 12.92 -3.40
C LEU A 150 -35.30 13.97 -2.36
N GLY A 151 -35.54 15.26 -2.62
CA GLY A 151 -35.22 16.37 -1.71
C GLY A 151 -33.93 17.11 -2.05
N PHE A 152 -33.22 16.73 -3.11
CA PHE A 152 -32.02 17.42 -3.58
C PHE A 152 -32.42 18.52 -4.58
N THR A 153 -32.95 19.64 -4.07
CA THR A 153 -33.47 20.73 -4.92
C THR A 153 -32.45 21.81 -5.26
N GLU A 154 -31.37 21.91 -4.49
CA GLU A 154 -30.33 22.95 -4.62
C GLU A 154 -29.07 22.42 -5.33
N LEU A 155 -29.23 21.53 -6.31
CA LEU A 155 -28.11 20.94 -7.05
C LEU A 155 -27.52 21.95 -8.03
N THR A 156 -26.20 22.09 -8.03
CA THR A 156 -25.48 22.82 -9.07
C THR A 156 -25.36 21.98 -10.34
N ILE A 157 -25.02 22.61 -11.47
CA ILE A 157 -24.75 21.90 -12.72
C ILE A 157 -23.59 20.92 -12.55
N ASP A 158 -22.54 21.33 -11.84
CA ASP A 158 -21.40 20.48 -11.54
C ASP A 158 -21.82 19.25 -10.73
N ASP A 159 -22.69 19.39 -9.72
CA ASP A 159 -23.21 18.24 -8.94
C ASP A 159 -23.95 17.23 -9.84
N ILE A 160 -24.81 17.73 -10.72
CA ILE A 160 -25.59 16.90 -11.65
C ILE A 160 -24.64 16.19 -12.64
N VAL A 161 -23.62 16.88 -13.12
CA VAL A 161 -22.58 16.32 -13.99
C VAL A 161 -21.79 15.25 -13.25
N GLN A 162 -21.38 15.49 -12.01
CA GLN A 162 -20.70 14.50 -11.15
C GLN A 162 -21.56 13.25 -10.98
N PHE A 163 -22.85 13.42 -10.70
CA PHE A 163 -23.78 12.30 -10.60
C PHE A 163 -23.83 11.49 -11.90
N GLY A 164 -23.86 12.15 -13.06
CA GLY A 164 -23.87 11.50 -14.38
C GLY A 164 -22.57 10.74 -14.67
N ILE A 165 -21.41 11.37 -14.43
CA ILE A 165 -20.08 10.81 -14.65
C ILE A 165 -19.87 9.56 -13.78
N HIS A 166 -20.30 9.61 -12.52
CA HIS A 166 -20.17 8.50 -11.58
C HIS A 166 -21.34 7.51 -11.62
N HIS A 167 -22.19 7.60 -12.66
CA HIS A 167 -23.29 6.69 -12.93
C HIS A 167 -24.23 6.48 -11.73
N ILE A 168 -24.44 7.54 -10.98
CA ILE A 168 -25.33 7.55 -9.83
C ILE A 168 -26.76 7.37 -10.34
N ARG A 169 -27.59 6.66 -9.59
CA ARG A 169 -28.98 6.43 -9.97
C ARG A 169 -29.89 6.88 -8.83
N PRO A 170 -30.96 7.65 -9.09
CA PRO A 170 -31.93 8.06 -8.06
C PRO A 170 -32.48 6.87 -7.26
N GLU A 171 -32.61 5.70 -7.88
CA GLU A 171 -33.05 4.48 -7.21
C GLU A 171 -32.08 4.02 -6.11
N ILE A 172 -30.75 4.18 -6.32
CA ILE A 172 -29.75 3.81 -5.31
C ILE A 172 -29.86 4.76 -4.12
N VAL A 173 -29.97 6.07 -4.35
CA VAL A 173 -30.15 7.06 -3.28
C VAL A 173 -31.44 6.82 -2.50
N THR A 174 -32.52 6.47 -3.21
CA THR A 174 -33.80 6.08 -2.58
C THR A 174 -33.61 4.88 -1.64
N GLN A 175 -32.84 3.86 -2.06
CA GLN A 175 -32.57 2.68 -1.25
C GLN A 175 -31.76 3.03 0.01
N PHE A 176 -30.72 3.87 -0.10
CA PHE A 176 -29.98 4.36 1.08
C PHE A 176 -30.87 5.12 2.06
N LEU A 177 -31.73 6.03 1.57
CA LEU A 177 -32.71 6.74 2.41
C LEU A 177 -33.67 5.77 3.12
N GLN A 178 -34.12 4.72 2.43
CA GLN A 178 -34.99 3.67 3.01
C GLN A 178 -34.29 2.79 4.04
N MET A 179 -32.97 2.60 3.90
CA MET A 179 -32.14 1.89 4.87
C MET A 179 -31.83 2.72 6.13
N GLY A 180 -32.28 3.98 6.17
CA GLY A 180 -32.15 4.86 7.34
C GLY A 180 -31.05 5.92 7.23
N PHE A 181 -30.26 5.91 6.15
CA PHE A 181 -29.24 6.94 5.89
C PHE A 181 -29.91 8.24 5.43
N LYS A 182 -30.29 9.07 6.39
CA LYS A 182 -30.95 10.35 6.16
C LYS A 182 -29.93 11.48 6.14
N GLY A 183 -30.27 12.58 5.47
CA GLY A 183 -29.42 13.77 5.45
C GLY A 183 -28.15 13.62 4.60
N LEU A 184 -28.18 12.74 3.59
CA LEU A 184 -27.08 12.55 2.65
C LEU A 184 -26.70 13.88 1.98
N THR A 185 -25.41 14.18 1.95
CA THR A 185 -24.87 15.30 1.19
C THR A 185 -24.67 14.91 -0.29
N VAL A 186 -24.38 15.91 -1.14
CA VAL A 186 -23.98 15.63 -2.53
C VAL A 186 -22.68 14.83 -2.56
N ASP A 187 -21.71 15.18 -1.70
CA ASP A 187 -20.43 14.48 -1.64
C ASP A 187 -20.62 13.02 -1.21
N ASP A 188 -21.43 12.75 -0.18
CA ASP A 188 -21.80 11.40 0.26
C ASP A 188 -22.28 10.53 -0.94
N ILE A 189 -23.20 11.08 -1.73
CA ILE A 189 -23.78 10.39 -2.88
C ILE A 189 -22.70 10.13 -3.95
N VAL A 190 -21.86 11.13 -4.22
CA VAL A 190 -20.74 11.02 -5.16
C VAL A 190 -19.74 9.96 -4.71
N GLN A 191 -19.32 9.95 -3.44
CA GLN A 191 -18.39 8.95 -2.88
C GLN A 191 -18.96 7.53 -3.01
N LEU A 192 -20.25 7.33 -2.68
CA LEU A 192 -20.92 6.05 -2.87
C LEU A 192 -20.86 5.59 -4.35
N GLY A 193 -21.06 6.51 -5.29
CA GLY A 193 -20.97 6.25 -6.73
C GLY A 193 -19.56 5.89 -7.20
N ILE A 194 -18.56 6.71 -6.83
CA ILE A 194 -17.14 6.54 -7.15
C ILE A 194 -16.65 5.16 -6.70
N HIS A 195 -17.01 4.76 -5.49
CA HIS A 195 -16.57 3.49 -4.89
C HIS A 195 -17.52 2.33 -5.20
N HIS A 196 -18.52 2.54 -6.07
CA HIS A 196 -19.47 1.53 -6.54
C HIS A 196 -20.20 0.79 -5.41
N ILE A 197 -20.50 1.51 -4.34
CA ILE A 197 -21.11 0.94 -3.13
C ILE A 197 -22.59 0.73 -3.39
N ARG A 198 -23.05 -0.49 -3.09
CA ARG A 198 -24.43 -0.89 -3.36
C ARG A 198 -25.22 -1.09 -2.06
N PRO A 199 -26.52 -0.78 -2.06
CA PRO A 199 -27.38 -0.97 -0.89
C PRO A 199 -27.44 -2.42 -0.38
N ASP A 200 -27.36 -3.43 -1.25
CA ASP A 200 -27.34 -4.84 -0.86
C ASP A 200 -26.08 -5.21 -0.07
N TYR A 201 -24.92 -4.69 -0.48
CA TYR A 201 -23.66 -4.81 0.24
C TYR A 201 -23.74 -4.23 1.66
N VAL A 202 -24.26 -3.00 1.79
CA VAL A 202 -24.42 -2.35 3.11
C VAL A 202 -25.45 -3.09 3.98
N ALA A 203 -26.50 -3.63 3.37
CA ALA A 203 -27.51 -4.42 4.09
C ALA A 203 -26.95 -5.72 4.68
N GLU A 204 -25.88 -6.30 4.12
CA GLU A 204 -25.20 -7.46 4.72
C GLU A 204 -24.58 -7.09 6.08
N PHE A 205 -23.95 -5.92 6.20
CA PHE A 205 -23.41 -5.43 7.47
C PHE A 205 -24.51 -5.10 8.48
N GLN A 206 -25.60 -4.44 8.07
CA GLN A 206 -26.75 -4.19 8.94
C GLN A 206 -27.38 -5.49 9.49
N ARG A 207 -27.48 -6.55 8.66
CA ARG A 207 -27.95 -7.87 9.12
C ARG A 207 -27.02 -8.53 10.13
N MET A 208 -25.72 -8.21 10.08
CA MET A 208 -24.76 -8.59 11.11
C MET A 208 -24.85 -7.68 12.35
N GLY A 209 -25.70 -6.67 12.37
CA GLY A 209 -25.91 -5.81 13.54
C GLY A 209 -25.11 -4.50 13.51
N PHE A 210 -24.33 -4.24 12.46
CA PHE A 210 -23.71 -2.93 12.23
C PHE A 210 -24.76 -1.96 11.67
N ASN A 211 -25.65 -1.48 12.54
CA ASN A 211 -26.78 -0.63 12.15
C ASN A 211 -26.48 0.87 12.25
N ASP A 212 -25.44 1.25 12.99
CA ASP A 212 -25.05 2.64 13.27
C ASP A 212 -23.76 2.98 12.51
N MET A 213 -23.77 2.78 11.19
CA MET A 213 -22.65 3.11 10.32
C MET A 213 -22.84 4.51 9.74
N SER A 214 -21.78 5.30 9.68
CA SER A 214 -21.74 6.54 8.91
C SER A 214 -21.59 6.26 7.40
N ILE A 215 -21.80 7.28 6.57
CA ILE A 215 -21.47 7.15 5.14
C ILE A 215 -19.96 7.00 4.94
N ASP A 216 -19.15 7.69 5.75
CA ASP A 216 -17.70 7.57 5.69
C ASP A 216 -17.26 6.13 5.98
N ASP A 217 -17.84 5.47 6.99
CA ASP A 217 -17.53 4.06 7.32
C ASP A 217 -17.85 3.16 6.12
N ILE A 218 -19.03 3.35 5.52
CA ILE A 218 -19.48 2.58 4.35
C ILE A 218 -18.54 2.81 3.16
N VAL A 219 -18.09 4.04 2.96
CA VAL A 219 -17.12 4.41 1.94
C VAL A 219 -15.78 3.72 2.20
N GLN A 220 -15.28 3.72 3.44
CA GLN A 220 -14.06 3.02 3.81
C GLN A 220 -14.15 1.51 3.57
N LEU A 221 -15.29 0.88 3.92
CA LEU A 221 -15.53 -0.53 3.60
C LEU A 221 -15.40 -0.81 2.10
N GLY A 222 -15.94 0.07 1.26
CA GLY A 222 -15.87 -0.02 -0.20
C GLY A 222 -14.46 0.18 -0.75
N ILE A 223 -13.75 1.21 -0.27
CA ILE A 223 -12.36 1.53 -0.65
C ILE A 223 -11.45 0.33 -0.39
N HIS A 224 -11.56 -0.27 0.79
CA HIS A 224 -10.75 -1.42 1.21
C HIS A 224 -11.32 -2.77 0.75
N ARG A 225 -12.42 -2.76 -0.01
CA ARG A 225 -13.05 -3.96 -0.63
C ARG A 225 -13.34 -5.07 0.40
N ILE A 226 -13.81 -4.66 1.57
CA ILE A 226 -14.02 -5.56 2.70
C ILE A 226 -15.22 -6.45 2.43
N ARG A 227 -15.02 -7.77 2.45
CA ARG A 227 -16.10 -8.71 2.15
C ARG A 227 -16.88 -9.01 3.44
N PRO A 228 -18.22 -8.95 3.44
CA PRO A 228 -19.03 -9.32 4.61
C PRO A 228 -18.73 -10.74 5.14
N GLN A 229 -18.32 -11.65 4.25
CA GLN A 229 -17.92 -13.00 4.62
C GLN A 229 -16.72 -13.04 5.58
N VAL A 230 -15.74 -12.15 5.41
CA VAL A 230 -14.57 -12.05 6.32
C VAL A 230 -15.02 -11.70 7.73
N VAL A 231 -15.92 -10.71 7.85
CA VAL A 231 -16.48 -10.29 9.15
C VAL A 231 -17.29 -11.40 9.80
N HIS A 232 -18.08 -12.13 9.01
CA HIS A 232 -18.84 -13.28 9.49
C HIS A 232 -17.93 -14.39 10.04
N GLU A 233 -16.89 -14.75 9.31
CA GLU A 233 -15.92 -15.78 9.71
C GLU A 233 -15.15 -15.37 10.98
N LEU A 234 -14.70 -14.11 11.08
CA LEU A 234 -14.03 -13.60 12.29
C LEU A 234 -14.94 -13.67 13.53
N ARG A 235 -16.22 -13.33 13.39
CA ARG A 235 -17.19 -13.48 14.49
C ARG A 235 -17.44 -14.92 14.90
N GLN A 236 -17.43 -15.86 13.96
CA GLN A 236 -17.50 -17.29 14.29
C GLN A 236 -16.28 -17.76 15.08
N LEU A 237 -15.12 -17.11 14.89
CA LEU A 237 -13.92 -17.30 15.69
C LEU A 237 -13.95 -16.55 17.03
N GLY A 238 -15.09 -15.95 17.41
CA GLY A 238 -15.29 -15.26 18.69
C GLY A 238 -14.68 -13.86 18.74
N VAL A 239 -14.35 -13.26 17.61
CA VAL A 239 -13.81 -11.89 17.54
C VAL A 239 -14.96 -10.90 17.51
N GLU A 240 -15.09 -10.11 18.58
CA GLU A 240 -15.99 -8.97 18.63
C GLU A 240 -15.34 -7.76 17.94
N MET A 241 -16.13 -7.02 17.17
CA MET A 241 -15.64 -5.91 16.33
C MET A 241 -16.69 -4.81 16.24
N THR A 242 -16.25 -3.56 16.38
CA THR A 242 -16.93 -2.35 15.92
C THR A 242 -16.82 -2.21 14.40
N ILE A 243 -17.46 -1.19 13.81
CA ILE A 243 -17.31 -0.94 12.38
C ILE A 243 -15.91 -0.45 12.01
N ASP A 244 -15.31 0.37 12.88
CA ASP A 244 -13.93 0.85 12.73
C ASP A 244 -12.95 -0.33 12.72
N ASP A 245 -13.14 -1.29 13.64
CA ASP A 245 -12.32 -2.52 13.67
C ASP A 245 -12.43 -3.34 12.38
N VAL A 246 -13.63 -3.39 11.79
CA VAL A 246 -13.83 -4.06 10.50
C VAL A 246 -13.02 -3.38 9.40
N VAL A 247 -13.02 -2.04 9.37
CA VAL A 247 -12.22 -1.25 8.43
C VAL A 247 -10.73 -1.55 8.61
N GLU A 248 -10.23 -1.52 9.84
CA GLU A 248 -8.83 -1.81 10.18
C GLU A 248 -8.40 -3.24 9.78
N VAL A 249 -9.24 -4.23 10.07
CA VAL A 249 -9.05 -5.63 9.63
C VAL A 249 -8.86 -5.71 8.11
N GLY A 250 -9.68 -4.99 7.35
CA GLY A 250 -9.60 -4.95 5.90
C GLY A 250 -8.37 -4.20 5.38
N MET A 251 -8.06 -3.04 5.98
CA MET A 251 -6.90 -2.22 5.66
C MET A 251 -5.59 -2.99 5.82
N HIS A 252 -5.48 -3.76 6.89
CA HIS A 252 -4.27 -4.51 7.25
C HIS A 252 -4.28 -5.96 6.76
N GLY A 253 -5.31 -6.36 6.00
CA GLY A 253 -5.37 -7.67 5.36
C GLY A 253 -5.46 -8.83 6.36
N ILE A 254 -6.06 -8.61 7.52
CA ILE A 254 -6.26 -9.63 8.56
C ILE A 254 -7.23 -10.67 8.01
N SER A 255 -6.79 -11.92 7.94
CA SER A 255 -7.61 -13.02 7.41
C SER A 255 -8.19 -13.89 8.53
N PRO A 256 -9.39 -14.48 8.35
CA PRO A 256 -9.93 -15.45 9.30
C PRO A 256 -9.01 -16.67 9.50
N ALA A 257 -8.29 -17.08 8.45
CA ALA A 257 -7.30 -18.16 8.53
C ALA A 257 -6.12 -17.82 9.45
N PHE A 258 -5.66 -16.56 9.43
CA PHE A 258 -4.62 -16.08 10.35
C PHE A 258 -5.10 -16.13 11.80
N VAL A 259 -6.30 -15.60 12.08
CA VAL A 259 -6.88 -15.62 13.44
C VAL A 259 -7.12 -17.04 13.91
N GLN A 260 -7.65 -17.93 13.05
CA GLN A 260 -7.82 -19.34 13.38
C GLN A 260 -6.48 -19.99 13.76
N ALA A 261 -5.41 -19.75 13.00
CA ALA A 261 -4.10 -20.29 13.30
C ALA A 261 -3.57 -19.79 14.66
N LEU A 262 -3.76 -18.51 15.00
CA LEU A 262 -3.40 -17.97 16.31
C LEU A 262 -4.14 -18.70 17.44
N ARG A 263 -5.46 -18.93 17.28
CA ARG A 263 -6.25 -19.69 18.25
C ARG A 263 -5.74 -21.12 18.44
N GLU A 264 -5.41 -21.81 17.35
CA GLU A 264 -4.85 -23.17 17.38
C GLU A 264 -3.46 -23.24 18.05
N MET A 265 -2.70 -22.14 18.01
CA MET A 265 -1.41 -21.97 18.69
C MET A 265 -1.54 -21.52 20.15
N GLY A 266 -2.77 -21.44 20.68
CA GLY A 266 -3.04 -21.11 22.08
C GLY A 266 -3.36 -19.64 22.35
N TYR A 267 -3.40 -18.79 21.32
CA TYR A 267 -3.80 -17.38 21.44
C TYR A 267 -5.31 -17.24 21.20
N ALA A 268 -6.12 -17.87 22.06
CA ALA A 268 -7.56 -18.06 21.81
C ALA A 268 -8.47 -16.87 22.19
N ASP A 269 -7.94 -15.82 22.83
CA ASP A 269 -8.74 -14.71 23.39
C ASP A 269 -8.08 -13.34 23.15
N LEU A 270 -7.46 -13.17 21.98
CA LEU A 270 -6.84 -11.90 21.62
C LEU A 270 -7.90 -10.81 21.39
N ALA A 271 -7.65 -9.64 21.94
CA ALA A 271 -8.38 -8.43 21.58
C ALA A 271 -8.16 -8.12 20.09
N ILE A 272 -9.15 -7.53 19.43
CA ILE A 272 -9.05 -7.19 18.01
C ILE A 272 -7.88 -6.23 17.74
N ASP A 273 -7.66 -5.26 18.62
CA ASP A 273 -6.51 -4.33 18.55
C ASP A 273 -5.18 -5.09 18.47
N THR A 274 -5.00 -6.12 19.29
CA THR A 274 -3.79 -6.97 19.26
C THR A 274 -3.66 -7.73 17.95
N ILE A 275 -4.77 -8.27 17.41
CA ILE A 275 -4.75 -8.99 16.12
C ILE A 275 -4.38 -8.04 14.98
N VAL A 276 -4.94 -6.82 14.98
CA VAL A 276 -4.65 -5.78 14.01
C VAL A 276 -3.19 -5.36 14.11
N ASP A 277 -2.69 -5.09 15.32
CA ASP A 277 -1.30 -4.71 15.60
C ASP A 277 -0.29 -5.77 15.11
N MET A 278 -0.60 -7.05 15.36
CA MET A 278 0.14 -8.18 14.80
C MET A 278 0.20 -8.12 13.26
N GLY A 279 -0.92 -7.84 12.59
CA GLY A 279 -0.93 -7.72 11.12
C GLY A 279 -0.20 -6.50 10.60
N ILE A 280 -0.34 -5.33 11.24
CA ILE A 280 0.38 -4.08 10.92
C ILE A 280 1.88 -4.33 10.90
N HIS A 281 2.39 -5.01 11.92
CA HIS A 281 3.81 -5.31 12.07
C HIS A 281 4.23 -6.62 11.37
N GLY A 282 3.34 -7.21 10.58
CA GLY A 282 3.64 -8.36 9.73
C GLY A 282 3.98 -9.62 10.51
N VAL A 283 3.42 -9.82 11.69
CA VAL A 283 3.44 -11.09 12.42
C VAL A 283 2.57 -12.09 11.65
N THR A 284 3.17 -13.18 11.15
CA THR A 284 2.46 -14.23 10.40
C THR A 284 2.28 -15.48 11.24
N ALA A 285 1.30 -16.33 10.91
CA ALA A 285 1.11 -17.61 11.59
C ALA A 285 2.38 -18.50 11.53
N ASP A 286 3.09 -18.49 10.39
CA ASP A 286 4.35 -19.21 10.23
C ASP A 286 5.47 -18.65 11.12
N TYR A 287 5.52 -17.34 11.31
CA TYR A 287 6.45 -16.70 12.23
C TYR A 287 6.17 -17.12 13.67
N VAL A 288 4.92 -16.97 14.13
CA VAL A 288 4.50 -17.38 15.48
C VAL A 288 4.83 -18.85 15.74
N LYS A 289 4.52 -19.74 14.79
CA LYS A 289 4.81 -21.18 14.89
C LYS A 289 6.31 -21.46 15.02
N GLN A 290 7.15 -20.80 14.21
CA GLN A 290 8.60 -20.96 14.29
C GLN A 290 9.12 -20.50 15.65
N MET A 291 8.67 -19.34 16.13
CA MET A 291 9.11 -18.79 17.41
C MET A 291 8.65 -19.64 18.60
N GLN A 292 7.42 -20.17 18.59
CA GLN A 292 6.92 -21.09 19.61
C GLN A 292 7.71 -22.41 19.65
N ALA A 293 8.11 -22.94 18.49
CA ALA A 293 8.87 -24.19 18.40
C ALA A 293 10.26 -24.11 19.07
N LEU A 294 10.78 -22.89 19.27
CA LEU A 294 12.03 -22.64 19.97
C LEU A 294 11.92 -22.75 21.50
N GLY A 295 10.70 -22.80 22.04
CA GLY A 295 10.48 -22.95 23.47
C GLY A 295 10.94 -21.74 24.30
N LEU A 296 10.92 -20.54 23.72
CA LEU A 296 11.20 -19.30 24.44
C LEU A 296 10.19 -19.11 25.59
N PRO A 297 10.61 -18.67 26.78
CA PRO A 297 9.71 -18.41 27.89
C PRO A 297 8.77 -17.24 27.57
N ASP A 298 7.51 -17.33 28.01
CA ASP A 298 6.51 -16.25 28.03
C ASP A 298 6.39 -15.45 26.72
N LEU A 299 6.32 -16.16 25.59
CA LEU A 299 6.16 -15.54 24.26
C LEU A 299 4.72 -15.00 24.05
N SER A 300 4.48 -13.77 24.52
CA SER A 300 3.22 -13.06 24.37
C SER A 300 3.02 -12.52 22.93
N PRO A 301 1.79 -12.15 22.55
CA PRO A 301 1.51 -11.45 21.30
C PRO A 301 2.30 -10.14 21.18
N GLU A 302 2.41 -9.36 22.25
CA GLU A 302 3.16 -8.10 22.29
C GLU A 302 4.65 -8.36 22.02
N HIS A 303 5.23 -9.40 22.60
CA HIS A 303 6.61 -9.80 22.31
C HIS A 303 6.80 -10.17 20.83
N LEU A 304 5.84 -10.87 20.23
CA LEU A 304 5.90 -11.22 18.80
C LEU A 304 5.85 -9.96 17.91
N VAL A 305 5.05 -8.96 18.30
CA VAL A 305 4.99 -7.66 17.62
C VAL A 305 6.33 -6.93 17.76
N ASP A 306 6.84 -6.76 18.99
CA ASP A 306 8.10 -6.07 19.26
C ASP A 306 9.27 -6.71 18.51
N MET A 307 9.33 -8.04 18.51
CA MET A 307 10.30 -8.80 17.74
C MET A 307 10.25 -8.47 16.25
N ARG A 308 9.04 -8.37 15.67
CA ARG A 308 8.89 -8.02 14.25
C ARG A 308 9.25 -6.57 13.97
N ILE A 309 8.87 -5.63 14.85
CA ILE A 309 9.26 -4.21 14.77
C ILE A 309 10.78 -4.07 14.70
N HIS A 310 11.50 -4.81 15.54
CA HIS A 310 12.95 -4.74 15.65
C HIS A 310 13.72 -5.71 14.74
N GLY A 311 13.03 -6.43 13.87
CA GLY A 311 13.67 -7.29 12.85
C GLY A 311 14.25 -8.60 13.39
N VAL A 312 13.75 -9.11 14.53
CA VAL A 312 14.11 -10.44 15.04
C VAL A 312 13.63 -11.51 14.07
N THR A 313 14.57 -12.24 13.49
CA THR A 313 14.30 -13.33 12.56
C THR A 313 14.29 -14.69 13.27
N PRO A 314 13.54 -15.70 12.76
CA PRO A 314 13.62 -17.06 13.29
C PRO A 314 15.04 -17.61 13.31
N ALA A 315 15.85 -17.29 12.29
CA ALA A 315 17.25 -17.72 12.21
C ALA A 315 18.13 -17.13 13.35
N LEU A 316 17.91 -15.87 13.73
CA LEU A 316 18.60 -15.27 14.88
C LEU A 316 18.19 -15.97 16.18
N ALA A 317 16.89 -16.17 16.38
CA ALA A 317 16.37 -16.83 17.58
C ALA A 317 16.86 -18.29 17.68
N GLU A 318 16.85 -19.04 16.58
CA GLU A 318 17.43 -20.39 16.49
C GLU A 318 18.91 -20.41 16.89
N ALA A 319 19.71 -19.48 16.36
CA ALA A 319 21.13 -19.40 16.68
C ALA A 319 21.35 -19.08 18.16
N ALA A 320 20.55 -18.18 18.73
CA ALA A 320 20.62 -17.81 20.14
C ALA A 320 20.24 -18.99 21.07
N VAL A 321 19.18 -19.73 20.74
CA VAL A 321 18.78 -20.94 21.47
C VAL A 321 19.85 -22.04 21.35
N ALA A 322 20.41 -22.25 20.15
CA ALA A 322 21.47 -23.24 19.93
C ALA A 322 22.78 -22.89 20.64
N HIS A 323 23.06 -21.61 20.85
CA HIS A 323 24.17 -21.16 21.70
C HIS A 323 23.91 -21.49 23.17
N GLY A 324 22.65 -21.45 23.60
CA GLY A 324 22.24 -21.75 24.98
C GLY A 324 22.50 -20.61 25.96
N PHE A 325 22.26 -19.36 25.55
CA PHE A 325 22.37 -18.20 26.44
C PHE A 325 21.48 -18.40 27.69
N ALA A 326 22.06 -18.23 28.87
CA ALA A 326 21.38 -18.49 30.14
C ALA A 326 20.24 -17.50 30.44
N ASP A 327 20.34 -16.29 29.90
CA ASP A 327 19.43 -15.15 30.06
C ASP A 327 18.54 -14.92 28.83
N LEU A 328 18.39 -15.93 27.95
CA LEU A 328 17.65 -15.74 26.70
C LEU A 328 16.16 -15.50 26.94
N THR A 329 15.70 -14.30 26.61
CA THR A 329 14.28 -13.91 26.59
C THR A 329 13.90 -13.28 25.26
N ALA A 330 12.61 -13.00 25.08
CA ALA A 330 12.11 -12.26 23.94
C ALA A 330 12.78 -10.88 23.80
N GLU A 331 12.92 -10.17 24.92
CA GLU A 331 13.52 -8.85 25.00
C GLU A 331 15.03 -8.91 24.71
N ARG A 332 15.73 -9.99 25.10
CA ARG A 332 17.14 -10.14 24.71
C ARG A 332 17.30 -10.35 23.22
N LEU A 333 16.40 -11.08 22.57
CA LEU A 333 16.41 -11.20 21.11
C LEU A 333 16.16 -9.86 20.41
N VAL A 334 15.24 -9.05 20.95
CA VAL A 334 14.98 -7.68 20.47
C VAL A 334 16.25 -6.83 20.58
N ASP A 335 16.91 -6.80 21.74
CA ASP A 335 18.15 -6.03 21.93
C ASP A 335 19.26 -6.50 20.98
N MET A 336 19.43 -7.82 20.82
CA MET A 336 20.36 -8.39 19.84
C MET A 336 20.07 -7.86 18.42
N ALA A 337 18.81 -7.87 17.99
CA ALA A 337 18.44 -7.39 16.66
C ALA A 337 18.66 -5.88 16.49
N ILE A 338 18.32 -5.07 17.51
CA ILE A 338 18.55 -3.61 17.51
C ILE A 338 20.03 -3.29 17.28
N HIS A 339 20.94 -4.05 17.90
CA HIS A 339 22.38 -3.86 17.77
C HIS A 339 23.00 -4.60 16.57
N GLY A 340 22.17 -5.16 15.68
CA GLY A 340 22.61 -5.80 14.45
C GLY A 340 23.33 -7.14 14.66
N VAL A 341 23.08 -7.82 15.79
CA VAL A 341 23.52 -9.20 16.01
C VAL A 341 22.75 -10.10 15.05
N THR A 342 23.48 -10.90 14.28
CA THR A 342 22.90 -11.83 13.30
C THR A 342 23.10 -13.28 13.73
N ALA A 343 22.33 -14.19 13.15
CA ALA A 343 22.50 -15.63 13.36
C ALA A 343 23.95 -16.08 13.04
N ASP A 344 24.54 -15.55 11.97
CA ASP A 344 25.91 -15.88 11.58
C ASP A 344 26.93 -15.34 12.59
N TYR A 345 26.71 -14.14 13.14
CA TYR A 345 27.55 -13.59 14.20
C TYR A 345 27.53 -14.49 15.44
N VAL A 346 26.35 -14.91 15.90
CA VAL A 346 26.21 -15.83 17.04
C VAL A 346 26.90 -17.17 16.78
N LYS A 347 26.75 -17.76 15.59
CA LYS A 347 27.40 -19.02 15.21
C LYS A 347 28.92 -18.90 15.15
N GLN A 348 29.44 -17.77 14.65
CA GLN A 348 30.88 -17.53 14.59
C GLN A 348 31.48 -17.34 15.98
N LEU A 349 30.78 -16.66 16.89
CA LEU A 349 31.18 -16.58 18.31
C LEU A 349 31.15 -17.95 18.98
N GLN A 350 30.14 -18.78 18.70
CA GLN A 350 30.10 -20.16 19.21
C GLN A 350 31.31 -20.98 18.74
N ALA A 351 31.72 -20.81 17.47
CA ALA A 351 32.87 -21.52 16.90
C ALA A 351 34.22 -21.11 17.52
N LEU A 352 34.31 -19.93 18.14
CA LEU A 352 35.48 -19.50 18.92
C LEU A 352 35.63 -20.27 20.24
N GLY A 353 34.58 -20.96 20.69
CA GLY A 353 34.61 -21.72 21.93
C GLY A 353 34.71 -20.84 23.18
N LEU A 354 34.27 -19.57 23.10
CA LEU A 354 34.23 -18.68 24.25
C LEU A 354 33.29 -19.25 25.31
N PRO A 355 33.77 -19.52 26.54
CA PRO A 355 32.94 -20.14 27.57
C PRO A 355 31.89 -19.16 28.11
N HIS A 356 30.65 -19.64 28.28
CA HIS A 356 29.58 -18.99 29.05
C HIS A 356 29.19 -17.56 28.63
N LEU A 357 29.12 -17.26 27.33
CA LEU A 357 28.57 -15.98 26.89
C LEU A 357 27.10 -15.82 27.33
N THR A 358 26.75 -14.63 27.80
CA THR A 358 25.36 -14.17 27.95
C THR A 358 24.89 -13.46 26.68
N ALA A 359 23.57 -13.31 26.50
CA ALA A 359 23.05 -12.55 25.37
C ALA A 359 23.51 -11.08 25.42
N GLU A 360 23.57 -10.50 26.62
CA GLU A 360 24.10 -9.15 26.88
C GLU A 360 25.55 -8.99 26.41
N GLN A 361 26.45 -9.92 26.77
CA GLN A 361 27.86 -9.86 26.34
C GLN A 361 28.02 -9.92 24.82
N VAL A 362 27.15 -10.67 24.13
CA VAL A 362 27.17 -10.72 22.66
C VAL A 362 26.76 -9.38 22.05
N VAL A 363 25.80 -8.70 22.67
CA VAL A 363 25.42 -7.34 22.29
C VAL A 363 26.58 -6.37 22.52
N ASP A 364 27.24 -6.42 23.68
CA ASP A 364 28.37 -5.55 24.00
C ASP A 364 29.53 -5.72 23.01
N LEU A 365 29.94 -6.97 22.75
CA LEU A 365 30.94 -7.29 21.73
C LEU A 365 30.57 -6.68 20.37
N LYS A 366 29.29 -6.78 19.98
CA LYS A 366 28.80 -6.23 18.72
C LYS A 366 28.86 -4.71 18.68
N ILE A 367 28.47 -4.04 19.77
CA ILE A 367 28.50 -2.58 19.92
C ILE A 367 29.93 -2.06 19.84
N GLN A 368 30.89 -2.73 20.49
CA GLN A 368 32.31 -2.35 20.45
C GLN A 368 32.99 -2.68 19.12
N GLY A 369 32.25 -3.22 18.14
CA GLY A 369 32.77 -3.53 16.81
C GLY A 369 33.69 -4.76 16.79
N MET A 370 33.62 -5.62 17.81
CA MET A 370 34.36 -6.88 17.81
C MET A 370 33.85 -7.77 16.66
N THR A 371 34.78 -8.15 15.78
CA THR A 371 34.49 -9.06 14.66
C THR A 371 34.92 -10.48 15.02
N PRO A 372 34.15 -11.52 14.67
CA PRO A 372 34.55 -12.89 14.96
C PRO A 372 35.87 -13.28 14.28
N ASP A 373 36.16 -12.73 13.09
CA ASP A 373 37.43 -12.88 12.39
C ASP A 373 38.61 -12.45 13.26
N PHE A 374 38.51 -11.30 13.95
CA PHE A 374 39.55 -10.86 14.89
C PHE A 374 39.80 -11.90 15.99
N GLY A 375 38.75 -12.43 16.60
CA GLY A 375 38.88 -13.49 17.61
C GLY A 375 39.50 -14.78 17.05
N GLN A 376 39.14 -15.17 15.82
CA GLN A 376 39.68 -16.35 15.15
C GLN A 376 41.18 -16.19 14.85
N GLU A 377 41.58 -15.01 14.39
CA GLU A 377 42.97 -14.66 14.13
C GLU A 377 43.79 -14.63 15.43
N MET A 378 43.24 -14.09 16.51
CA MET A 378 43.88 -14.13 17.83
C MET A 378 44.06 -15.56 18.35
N ALA A 379 43.04 -16.41 18.21
CA ALA A 379 43.17 -17.83 18.55
C ALA A 379 44.24 -18.53 17.68
N ALA A 380 44.30 -18.22 16.38
CA ALA A 380 45.29 -18.77 15.46
C ALA A 380 46.74 -18.32 15.76
N LEU A 381 46.92 -17.15 16.38
CA LEU A 381 48.20 -16.68 16.92
C LEU A 381 48.63 -17.42 18.20
N GLY A 382 47.77 -18.29 18.76
CA GLY A 382 48.06 -19.09 19.95
C GLY A 382 47.69 -18.41 21.27
N PHE A 383 46.82 -17.40 21.25
CA PHE A 383 46.18 -16.91 22.47
C PHE A 383 45.08 -17.88 22.89
N THR A 384 45.30 -18.61 23.99
CA THR A 384 44.41 -19.71 24.44
C THR A 384 43.53 -19.33 25.63
N ASP A 385 43.80 -18.18 26.26
CA ASP A 385 43.07 -17.61 27.40
C ASP A 385 42.01 -16.57 26.99
N LEU A 386 41.59 -16.57 25.73
CA LEU A 386 40.60 -15.61 25.21
C LEU A 386 39.26 -15.72 25.95
N THR A 387 38.74 -14.57 26.36
CA THR A 387 37.40 -14.41 26.94
C THR A 387 36.68 -13.26 26.23
N ALA A 388 35.36 -13.16 26.39
CA ALA A 388 34.60 -12.03 25.86
C ALA A 388 35.15 -10.69 26.38
N ALA A 389 35.39 -10.57 27.69
CA ALA A 389 35.93 -9.36 28.28
C ALA A 389 37.28 -8.96 27.67
N LEU A 390 38.19 -9.92 27.48
CA LEU A 390 39.49 -9.62 26.86
C LEU A 390 39.36 -9.19 25.39
N LEU A 391 38.46 -9.83 24.64
CA LEU A 391 38.21 -9.47 23.24
C LEU A 391 37.52 -8.10 23.13
N GLU A 392 36.64 -7.79 24.07
CA GLU A 392 36.02 -6.48 24.22
C GLU A 392 37.07 -5.40 24.53
N ASP A 393 37.90 -5.60 25.55
CA ASP A 393 38.98 -4.67 25.90
C ASP A 393 39.92 -4.42 24.71
N MET A 394 40.30 -5.49 24.00
CA MET A 394 41.11 -5.39 22.78
C MET A 394 40.42 -4.57 21.70
N ALA A 395 39.12 -4.76 21.48
CA ALA A 395 38.35 -4.02 20.49
C ALA A 395 38.26 -2.53 20.87
N VAL A 396 37.98 -2.22 22.14
CA VAL A 396 37.90 -0.86 22.68
C VAL A 396 39.25 -0.13 22.57
N GLN A 397 40.34 -0.83 22.88
CA GLN A 397 41.70 -0.28 22.83
C GLN A 397 42.28 -0.21 21.40
N GLY A 398 41.59 -0.80 20.41
CA GLY A 398 42.03 -0.82 19.02
C GLY A 398 43.23 -1.73 18.77
N VAL A 399 43.35 -2.82 19.54
CA VAL A 399 44.39 -3.84 19.33
C VAL A 399 44.24 -4.46 17.96
N THR A 400 45.32 -4.49 17.18
CA THR A 400 45.31 -5.08 15.83
C THR A 400 45.98 -6.45 15.84
N VAL A 401 45.57 -7.34 14.94
CA VAL A 401 46.20 -8.66 14.76
C VAL A 401 47.68 -8.55 14.41
N ALA A 402 48.05 -7.52 13.63
CA ALA A 402 49.46 -7.24 13.31
C ALA A 402 50.29 -6.92 14.56
N PHE A 403 49.74 -6.11 15.47
CA PHE A 403 50.38 -5.81 16.75
C PHE A 403 50.48 -7.06 17.63
N ALA A 404 49.38 -7.80 17.79
CA ALA A 404 49.35 -9.03 18.58
C ALA A 404 50.37 -10.06 18.06
N SER A 405 50.45 -10.25 16.74
CA SER A 405 51.43 -11.13 16.10
C SER A 405 52.86 -10.70 16.39
N LYS A 406 53.17 -9.40 16.30
CA LYS A 406 54.50 -8.88 16.62
C LYS A 406 54.87 -9.14 18.08
N MET A 407 53.93 -8.93 18.99
CA MET A 407 54.14 -9.16 20.43
C MET A 407 54.34 -10.65 20.74
N LYS A 408 53.56 -11.54 20.12
CA LYS A 408 53.70 -12.99 20.29
C LYS A 408 55.01 -13.53 19.72
N GLN A 409 55.53 -12.95 18.62
CA GLN A 409 56.87 -13.26 18.11
C GLN A 409 57.99 -12.84 19.08
N ALA A 410 57.84 -11.68 19.73
CA ALA A 410 58.82 -11.20 20.72
C ALA A 410 58.73 -11.97 22.06
N ARG A 411 57.53 -12.40 22.45
CA ARG A 411 57.23 -13.15 23.66
C ARG A 411 56.28 -14.32 23.36
N PRO A 412 56.79 -15.52 23.03
CA PRO A 412 55.97 -16.67 22.65
C PRO A 412 54.93 -17.08 23.70
N GLU A 413 55.23 -16.90 24.99
CA GLU A 413 54.34 -17.25 26.11
C GLU A 413 53.33 -16.14 26.48
N LEU A 414 53.32 -15.00 25.77
CA LEU A 414 52.44 -13.86 26.09
C LEU A 414 50.96 -14.23 26.03
N THR A 415 50.23 -14.00 27.11
CA THR A 415 48.78 -14.27 27.21
C THR A 415 47.94 -13.12 26.66
N ALA A 416 46.64 -13.37 26.41
CA ALA A 416 45.72 -12.34 25.95
C ALA A 416 45.51 -11.26 27.03
N ALA A 417 45.44 -11.67 28.30
CA ALA A 417 45.34 -10.75 29.43
C ALA A 417 46.56 -9.82 29.54
N GLU A 418 47.78 -10.37 29.39
CA GLU A 418 48.99 -9.54 29.39
C GLU A 418 49.04 -8.59 28.19
N LEU A 419 48.54 -9.00 27.01
CA LEU A 419 48.49 -8.14 25.83
C LEU A 419 47.59 -6.90 26.06
N VAL A 420 46.44 -7.08 26.71
CA VAL A 420 45.55 -5.98 27.09
C VAL A 420 46.23 -5.05 28.11
N ALA A 421 46.84 -5.61 29.17
CA ALA A 421 47.50 -4.82 30.21
C ALA A 421 48.59 -3.88 29.66
N MET A 422 49.32 -4.30 28.63
CA MET A 422 50.33 -3.46 27.97
C MET A 422 49.76 -2.18 27.35
N TYR A 423 48.56 -2.25 26.79
CA TYR A 423 47.89 -1.09 26.20
C TYR A 423 47.38 -0.14 27.30
N GLU A 424 46.92 -0.68 28.43
CA GLU A 424 46.52 0.11 29.59
C GLU A 424 47.71 0.88 30.21
N GLU A 425 48.90 0.27 30.19
CA GLU A 425 50.14 0.86 30.71
C GLU A 425 50.85 1.80 29.71
N GLY A 426 50.34 1.90 28.47
CA GLY A 426 50.90 2.77 27.43
C GLY A 426 52.17 2.25 26.77
N GLU A 427 52.40 0.94 26.79
CA GLU A 427 53.56 0.27 26.19
C GLU A 427 53.37 -0.10 24.69
N ALA A 428 52.25 0.32 24.09
CA ALA A 428 51.79 -0.07 22.75
C ALA A 428 52.36 0.77 21.59
#